data_AF-A0A7Z8NNM8-F1
#
_entry.id   AF-A0A7Z8NNM8-F1
#
_cell.length_a   1.000
_cell.length_b   1.000
_cell.length_c   1.000
_cell.angle_alpha   90.00
_cell.angle_beta   90.00
_cell.angle_gamma   90.00
#
_symmetry.space_group_name_H-M   'P 1'
#
loop_
_entity.id
_entity.type
_entity.pdbx_description
1 polymer ?
#
loop_
_entity_poly.entity_id
_entity_poly.type
_entity_poly.pdbx_seq_one_letter_code
_entity_poly.pdbx_strand_id
1 'polypeptide(L)'
;MHRRPAVAAVVLASLAAGLIAWGATGPRTRTIDLYSEGVVATPSGPELVPAGAVPTLHEGTRVVVDPATTADDDLAAAQRAWLAAGTVPGADGPYADMVTDALLDLRTLVQDGGAAVAAWTPYWRYVWPRDASFVAVALARTGHLADAREVLGFLARVQAADGSFEARYLPDGSGAVPDDRAPQTDGTGWSLWAAGEVVAAAPAEDRAAVAAELAPLVRRGAAHAVALVAGDGLPPASPDYWEVPERALTLGTVAP
;
A
#
# COMPACT_ATOMS: atom_id res chain seq x y z
N MET A 1 0.20 -29.92 -64.96
CA MET A 1 0.73 -28.75 -64.21
C MET A 1 -0.37 -28.04 -63.38
N HIS A 2 -1.15 -28.74 -62.52
CA HIS A 2 -2.29 -28.10 -61.81
C HIS A 2 -2.36 -28.32 -60.28
N ARG A 3 -1.32 -28.89 -59.64
CA ARG A 3 -1.35 -29.16 -58.18
C ARG A 3 -0.88 -28.02 -57.28
N ARG A 4 -0.14 -27.05 -57.82
CA ARG A 4 0.40 -25.90 -57.06
C ARG A 4 -0.64 -24.89 -56.53
N PRO A 5 -1.71 -24.53 -57.26
CA PRO A 5 -2.68 -23.56 -56.74
C PRO A 5 -3.57 -24.12 -55.63
N ALA A 6 -3.87 -25.43 -55.65
CA ALA A 6 -4.68 -26.08 -54.63
C ALA A 6 -3.97 -26.13 -53.26
N VAL A 7 -2.66 -26.39 -53.25
CA VAL A 7 -1.86 -26.41 -52.01
C VAL A 7 -1.75 -25.00 -51.41
N ALA A 8 -1.55 -23.98 -52.23
CA ALA A 8 -1.49 -22.59 -51.75
C ALA A 8 -2.83 -22.12 -51.14
N ALA A 9 -3.96 -22.51 -51.74
CA ALA A 9 -5.28 -22.17 -51.21
C ALA A 9 -5.57 -22.85 -49.86
N VAL A 10 -5.17 -24.12 -49.70
CA VAL A 10 -5.33 -24.84 -48.42
C VAL A 10 -4.47 -24.20 -47.33
N VAL A 11 -3.21 -23.85 -47.62
CA VAL A 11 -2.32 -23.20 -46.64
C VAL A 11 -2.84 -21.83 -46.21
N LEU A 12 -3.34 -21.02 -47.14
CA LEU A 12 -3.94 -19.72 -46.84
C LEU A 12 -5.23 -19.86 -46.00
N ALA A 13 -6.08 -20.84 -46.31
CA ALA A 13 -7.28 -21.11 -45.53
C ALA A 13 -6.96 -21.61 -44.11
N SER A 14 -5.93 -22.44 -43.94
CA SER A 14 -5.47 -22.90 -42.63
C SER A 14 -4.86 -21.77 -41.80
N LEU A 15 -4.08 -20.87 -42.42
CA LEU A 15 -3.54 -19.69 -41.74
C LEU A 15 -4.63 -18.71 -41.32
N ALA A 16 -5.62 -18.47 -42.20
CA ALA A 16 -6.76 -17.63 -41.86
C ALA A 16 -7.60 -18.24 -40.73
N ALA A 17 -7.87 -19.55 -40.76
CA ALA A 17 -8.57 -20.25 -39.69
C ALA A 17 -7.79 -20.20 -38.36
N GLY A 18 -6.47 -20.33 -38.39
CA GLY A 18 -5.61 -20.19 -37.21
C GLY A 18 -5.59 -18.78 -36.62
N LEU A 19 -5.55 -17.75 -37.46
CA LEU A 19 -5.61 -16.34 -37.05
C LEU A 19 -6.99 -15.96 -36.50
N ILE A 20 -8.08 -16.49 -37.09
CA ILE A 20 -9.44 -16.31 -36.58
C ILE A 20 -9.61 -17.05 -35.25
N ALA A 21 -9.09 -18.28 -35.12
CA ALA A 21 -9.16 -19.03 -33.86
C ALA A 21 -8.34 -18.34 -32.75
N TRP A 22 -7.16 -17.79 -33.07
CA TRP A 22 -6.38 -16.99 -32.12
C TRP A 22 -7.13 -15.70 -31.75
N GLY A 23 -7.58 -14.92 -32.74
CA GLY A 23 -8.34 -13.67 -32.50
C GLY A 23 -9.67 -13.89 -31.78
N ALA A 24 -10.33 -15.03 -32.00
CA ALA A 24 -11.60 -15.41 -31.36
C ALA A 24 -11.42 -15.83 -29.89
N THR A 25 -10.19 -16.11 -29.43
CA THR A 25 -9.96 -16.36 -27.99
C THR A 25 -10.00 -15.10 -27.13
N GLY A 26 -10.08 -13.91 -27.73
CA GLY A 26 -10.23 -12.63 -27.04
C GLY A 26 -9.16 -12.37 -25.96
N PRO A 27 -9.25 -11.28 -25.21
CA PRO A 27 -8.60 -11.20 -23.92
C PRO A 27 -9.18 -12.32 -23.05
N ARG A 28 -8.33 -13.25 -22.58
CA ARG A 28 -8.76 -14.21 -21.56
C ARG A 28 -8.97 -13.44 -20.27
N THR A 29 -10.18 -12.98 -20.02
CA THR A 29 -10.56 -12.42 -18.73
C THR A 29 -10.53 -13.55 -17.71
N ARG A 30 -9.55 -13.53 -16.81
CA ARG A 30 -9.52 -14.39 -15.64
C ARG A 30 -10.26 -13.66 -14.53
N THR A 31 -11.37 -14.20 -14.06
CA THR A 31 -11.96 -13.76 -12.80
C THR A 31 -11.08 -14.29 -11.68
N ILE A 32 -10.56 -13.40 -10.85
CA ILE A 32 -9.85 -13.74 -9.62
C ILE A 32 -10.83 -13.46 -8.50
N ASP A 33 -11.17 -14.49 -7.73
CA ASP A 33 -12.05 -14.32 -6.57
C ASP A 33 -11.39 -13.42 -5.54
N LEU A 34 -12.18 -12.55 -4.90
CA LEU A 34 -11.69 -11.70 -3.81
C LEU A 34 -11.24 -12.56 -2.63
N TYR A 35 -10.11 -12.18 -2.01
CA TYR A 35 -9.67 -12.79 -0.76
C TYR A 35 -10.52 -12.34 0.44
N SER A 36 -11.14 -11.15 0.36
CA SER A 36 -11.98 -10.54 1.39
C SER A 36 -12.80 -9.41 0.81
N GLU A 37 -13.95 -9.10 1.42
CA GLU A 37 -14.70 -7.87 1.11
C GLU A 37 -14.07 -6.63 1.75
N GLY A 38 -13.33 -6.79 2.84
CA GLY A 38 -12.70 -5.66 3.52
C GLY A 38 -12.18 -6.02 4.91
N VAL A 39 -12.02 -4.98 5.72
CA VAL A 39 -11.63 -5.07 7.13
C VAL A 39 -12.65 -4.33 7.98
N VAL A 40 -12.87 -4.84 9.18
CA VAL A 40 -13.70 -4.20 10.20
C VAL A 40 -12.94 -4.07 11.50
N ALA A 41 -13.35 -3.14 12.34
CA ALA A 41 -12.83 -2.96 13.68
C ALA A 41 -13.75 -3.64 14.70
N THR A 42 -13.16 -4.33 15.67
CA THR A 42 -13.83 -4.85 16.85
C THR A 42 -13.08 -4.38 18.11
N PRO A 43 -13.69 -4.44 19.30
CA PRO A 43 -12.97 -4.17 20.56
C PRO A 43 -11.72 -5.04 20.77
N SER A 44 -11.65 -6.22 20.14
CA SER A 44 -10.49 -7.12 20.16
C SER A 44 -9.42 -6.80 19.10
N GLY A 45 -9.67 -5.83 18.22
CA GLY A 45 -8.81 -5.47 17.10
C GLY A 45 -9.48 -5.72 15.74
N PRO A 46 -8.76 -5.51 14.63
CA PRO A 46 -9.37 -5.64 13.31
C PRO A 46 -9.66 -7.09 12.93
N GLU A 47 -10.71 -7.29 12.13
CA GLU A 47 -11.12 -8.58 11.61
C GLU A 47 -11.35 -8.53 10.09
N LEU A 48 -11.15 -9.67 9.44
CA LEU A 48 -11.30 -9.80 7.99
C LEU A 48 -12.77 -10.04 7.67
N VAL A 49 -13.33 -9.27 6.75
CA VAL A 49 -14.67 -9.55 6.20
C VAL A 49 -14.53 -10.61 5.11
N PRO A 50 -15.11 -11.81 5.25
CA PRO A 50 -15.04 -12.84 4.23
C PRO A 50 -15.62 -12.38 2.90
N ALA A 51 -15.07 -12.88 1.79
CA ALA A 51 -15.61 -12.61 0.45
C ALA A 51 -17.11 -12.94 0.37
N GLY A 52 -17.90 -12.03 -0.20
CA GLY A 52 -19.36 -12.09 -0.29
C GLY A 52 -20.14 -11.75 0.99
N ALA A 53 -19.48 -11.46 2.11
CA ALA A 53 -20.16 -11.12 3.36
C ALA A 53 -20.45 -9.62 3.47
N VAL A 54 -21.59 -9.28 4.08
CA VAL A 54 -21.97 -7.88 4.35
C VAL A 54 -22.09 -7.71 5.87
N PRO A 55 -21.10 -7.09 6.53
CA PRO A 55 -21.14 -6.91 7.98
C PRO A 55 -22.17 -5.84 8.34
N THR A 56 -22.76 -5.97 9.54
CA THR A 56 -23.58 -4.90 10.12
C THR A 56 -22.66 -3.98 10.91
N LEU A 57 -22.59 -2.71 10.51
CA LEU A 57 -21.65 -1.73 11.07
C LEU A 57 -22.40 -0.62 11.79
N HIS A 58 -21.75 -0.02 12.78
CA HIS A 58 -22.18 1.27 13.32
C HIS A 58 -22.11 2.33 12.23
N GLU A 59 -23.15 3.16 12.13
CA GLU A 59 -23.27 4.18 11.09
C GLU A 59 -22.05 5.11 11.05
N GLY A 60 -21.46 5.27 9.87
CA GLY A 60 -20.29 6.12 9.64
C GLY A 60 -18.98 5.55 10.18
N THR A 61 -18.87 4.24 10.34
CA THR A 61 -17.68 3.56 10.87
C THR A 61 -17.40 2.23 10.16
N ARG A 62 -16.23 1.63 10.43
CA ARG A 62 -15.87 0.23 10.18
C ARG A 62 -16.08 -0.67 11.39
N VAL A 63 -16.76 -0.21 12.43
CA VAL A 63 -16.95 -0.97 13.67
C VAL A 63 -18.16 -1.90 13.55
N VAL A 64 -17.98 -3.20 13.76
CA VAL A 64 -19.08 -4.17 13.74
C VAL A 64 -19.99 -3.96 14.94
N VAL A 65 -21.30 -4.03 14.69
CA VAL A 65 -22.32 -4.05 15.75
C VAL A 65 -22.30 -5.41 16.44
N ASP A 66 -22.06 -5.42 17.75
CA ASP A 66 -22.18 -6.61 18.58
C ASP A 66 -23.27 -6.41 19.64
N PRO A 67 -24.48 -7.00 19.47
CA PRO A 67 -25.57 -6.81 20.41
C PRO A 67 -25.31 -7.42 21.80
N ALA A 68 -24.23 -8.18 21.99
CA ALA A 68 -23.86 -8.78 23.26
C ALA A 68 -23.06 -7.83 24.18
N THR A 69 -22.59 -6.69 23.68
CA THR A 69 -21.73 -5.74 24.39
C THR A 69 -22.07 -4.30 24.02
N THR A 70 -21.45 -3.34 24.71
CA THR A 70 -21.47 -1.91 24.37
C THR A 70 -20.07 -1.38 24.10
N ALA A 71 -19.05 -2.24 24.12
CA ALA A 71 -17.66 -1.84 23.87
C ALA A 71 -17.44 -1.38 22.42
N ASP A 72 -18.24 -1.88 21.50
CA ASP A 72 -18.34 -1.45 20.11
C ASP A 72 -18.91 -0.04 19.98
N ASP A 73 -19.85 0.38 20.85
CA ASP A 73 -20.37 1.76 20.86
C ASP A 73 -19.26 2.79 21.13
N ASP A 74 -18.44 2.54 22.14
CA ASP A 74 -17.32 3.43 22.51
C ASP A 74 -16.27 3.48 21.39
N LEU A 75 -15.97 2.34 20.76
CA LEU A 75 -15.05 2.25 19.62
C LEU A 75 -15.61 3.00 18.39
N ALA A 76 -16.90 2.86 18.11
CA ALA A 76 -17.57 3.57 17.03
C ALA A 76 -17.61 5.10 17.28
N ALA A 77 -17.85 5.52 18.52
CA ALA A 77 -17.77 6.92 18.91
C ALA A 77 -16.34 7.47 18.72
N ALA A 78 -15.31 6.72 19.13
CA ALA A 78 -13.92 7.10 18.93
C ALA A 78 -13.54 7.21 17.45
N GLN A 79 -13.98 6.27 16.61
CA GLN A 79 -13.66 6.29 15.19
C GLN A 79 -14.35 7.47 14.46
N ARG A 80 -15.60 7.80 14.82
CA ARG A 80 -16.27 9.01 14.31
C ARG A 80 -15.58 10.28 14.76
N ALA A 81 -15.17 10.36 16.03
CA ALA A 81 -14.43 11.51 16.55
C ALA A 81 -13.08 11.67 15.84
N TRP A 82 -12.39 10.56 15.57
CA TRP A 82 -11.16 10.57 14.78
C TRP A 82 -11.40 11.13 13.37
N LEU A 83 -12.40 10.63 12.66
CA LEU A 83 -12.73 11.11 11.31
C LEU A 83 -13.08 12.60 11.31
N ALA A 84 -13.89 13.04 12.28
CA ALA A 84 -14.32 14.43 12.43
C ALA A 84 -13.19 15.40 12.82
N ALA A 85 -12.09 14.90 13.40
CA ALA A 85 -10.92 15.71 13.71
C ALA A 85 -10.09 16.06 12.46
N GLY A 86 -10.30 15.34 11.36
CA GLY A 86 -9.64 15.57 10.07
C GLY A 86 -10.55 16.24 9.05
N THR A 87 -10.24 16.00 7.79
CA THR A 87 -11.02 16.45 6.64
C THR A 87 -11.23 15.28 5.68
N VAL A 88 -12.43 15.21 5.09
CA VAL A 88 -12.73 14.25 4.01
C VAL A 88 -12.60 14.98 2.68
N PRO A 89 -11.58 14.70 1.85
CA PRO A 89 -11.42 15.33 0.56
C PRO A 89 -12.65 15.08 -0.32
N GLY A 90 -13.22 16.16 -0.86
CA GLY A 90 -14.41 16.06 -1.72
C GLY A 90 -15.67 15.61 -0.96
N ALA A 91 -15.81 15.96 0.32
CA ALA A 91 -16.99 15.68 1.14
C ALA A 91 -18.32 16.14 0.50
N ASP A 92 -18.31 17.19 -0.33
CA ASP A 92 -19.50 17.69 -1.05
C ASP A 92 -19.67 17.03 -2.44
N GLY A 93 -18.81 16.08 -2.79
CA GLY A 93 -18.75 15.45 -4.12
C GLY A 93 -19.43 14.08 -4.18
N PRO A 94 -19.60 13.53 -5.41
CA PRO A 94 -20.29 12.25 -5.62
C PRO A 94 -19.54 11.02 -5.09
N TYR A 95 -18.30 11.19 -4.59
CA TYR A 95 -17.45 10.12 -4.07
C TYR A 95 -17.19 10.26 -2.56
N ALA A 96 -17.90 11.14 -1.86
CA ALA A 96 -17.70 11.41 -0.44
C ALA A 96 -17.74 10.14 0.42
N ASP A 97 -18.71 9.25 0.17
CA ASP A 97 -18.86 7.98 0.90
C ASP A 97 -17.64 7.07 0.67
N MET A 98 -17.17 6.97 -0.58
CA MET A 98 -15.98 6.16 -0.92
C MET A 98 -14.71 6.68 -0.23
N VAL A 99 -14.52 8.00 -0.19
CA VAL A 99 -13.36 8.61 0.47
C VAL A 99 -13.45 8.45 1.99
N THR A 100 -14.65 8.58 2.56
CA THR A 100 -14.91 8.34 3.98
C THR A 100 -14.56 6.90 4.35
N ASP A 101 -15.07 5.93 3.59
CA ASP A 101 -14.78 4.51 3.75
C ASP A 101 -13.29 4.22 3.66
N ALA A 102 -12.58 4.80 2.68
CA ALA A 102 -11.15 4.64 2.53
C ALA A 102 -10.37 5.17 3.75
N LEU A 103 -10.75 6.31 4.32
CA LEU A 103 -10.12 6.84 5.53
C LEU A 103 -10.35 5.95 6.76
N LEU A 104 -11.56 5.41 6.89
CA LEU A 104 -11.89 4.48 7.97
C LEU A 104 -11.16 3.14 7.81
N ASP A 105 -10.96 2.66 6.58
CA ASP A 105 -10.11 1.50 6.28
C ASP A 105 -8.67 1.75 6.69
N LEU A 106 -8.09 2.89 6.29
CA LEU A 106 -6.73 3.28 6.70
C LEU A 106 -6.60 3.32 8.23
N ARG A 107 -7.56 3.95 8.92
CA ARG A 107 -7.55 4.00 10.39
C ARG A 107 -7.61 2.61 11.02
N THR A 108 -8.36 1.70 10.40
CA THR A 108 -8.51 0.32 10.89
C THR A 108 -7.25 -0.51 10.63
N LEU A 109 -6.51 -0.22 9.55
CA LEU A 109 -5.29 -0.93 9.15
C LEU A 109 -4.01 -0.41 9.83
N VAL A 110 -4.01 0.82 10.37
CA VAL A 110 -2.90 1.33 11.19
C VAL A 110 -3.02 0.78 12.61
N GLN A 111 -2.13 -0.16 12.96
CA GLN A 111 -2.08 -0.76 14.30
C GLN A 111 -1.23 0.09 15.26
N ASP A 112 -1.26 -0.32 16.53
CA ASP A 112 -0.45 0.28 17.60
C ASP A 112 1.01 0.49 17.20
N GLY A 113 1.56 1.65 17.58
CA GLY A 113 2.92 2.04 17.22
C GLY A 113 3.09 2.44 15.75
N GLY A 114 2.02 2.63 14.98
CA GLY A 114 2.07 3.11 13.60
C GLY A 114 2.29 2.02 12.56
N ALA A 115 2.06 0.75 12.89
CA ALA A 115 2.21 -0.33 11.92
C ALA A 115 1.04 -0.32 10.91
N ALA A 116 1.22 0.37 9.79
CA ALA A 116 0.28 0.41 8.68
C ALA A 116 0.40 -0.87 7.82
N VAL A 117 -0.46 -1.86 8.06
CA VAL A 117 -0.43 -3.10 7.26
C VAL A 117 -1.11 -2.89 5.91
N ALA A 118 -0.59 -3.56 4.87
CA ALA A 118 -1.07 -3.37 3.50
C ALA A 118 -2.53 -3.85 3.29
N ALA A 119 -2.91 -4.96 3.93
CA ALA A 119 -4.31 -5.39 4.06
C ALA A 119 -4.47 -6.36 5.23
N TRP A 120 -5.72 -6.65 5.61
CA TRP A 120 -5.97 -7.58 6.72
C TRP A 120 -5.93 -9.07 6.34
N THR A 121 -5.80 -9.42 5.05
CA THR A 121 -5.62 -10.83 4.65
C THR A 121 -4.26 -11.35 5.15
N PRO A 122 -4.10 -12.65 5.49
CA PRO A 122 -2.82 -13.18 5.98
C PRO A 122 -1.64 -13.00 5.02
N TYR A 123 -1.89 -12.84 3.71
CA TYR A 123 -0.84 -12.65 2.71
C TYR A 123 -0.21 -11.25 2.76
N TRP A 124 -1.00 -10.25 3.18
CA TRP A 124 -0.67 -8.83 3.14
C TRP A 124 -0.72 -8.15 4.51
N ARG A 125 -0.92 -8.89 5.60
CA ARG A 125 -0.94 -8.38 6.98
C ARG A 125 0.47 -8.11 7.53
N TYR A 126 1.25 -7.36 6.77
CA TYR A 126 2.61 -6.92 7.07
C TYR A 126 2.77 -5.47 6.64
N VAL A 127 3.84 -4.83 7.11
CA VAL A 127 4.14 -3.42 6.79
C VAL A 127 5.15 -3.37 5.65
N TRP A 128 4.75 -2.88 4.49
CA TRP A 128 5.66 -2.53 3.41
C TRP A 128 6.04 -1.05 3.55
N PRO A 129 7.34 -0.68 3.46
CA PRO A 129 7.76 0.72 3.52
C PRO A 129 7.03 1.61 2.51
N ARG A 130 6.76 1.06 1.33
CA ARG A 130 6.03 1.71 0.25
C ARG A 130 4.60 2.05 0.63
N ASP A 131 3.81 1.04 0.97
CA ASP A 131 2.40 1.17 1.33
C ASP A 131 2.25 2.10 2.54
N ALA A 132 3.06 1.89 3.58
CA ALA A 132 3.09 2.73 4.77
C ALA A 132 3.42 4.21 4.46
N SER A 133 4.29 4.47 3.48
CA SER A 133 4.60 5.83 3.03
C SER A 133 3.38 6.52 2.43
N PHE A 134 2.61 5.84 1.57
CA PHE A 134 1.36 6.39 1.03
C PHE A 134 0.30 6.60 2.12
N VAL A 135 0.17 5.66 3.07
CA VAL A 135 -0.73 5.80 4.22
C VAL A 135 -0.37 7.02 5.05
N ALA A 136 0.90 7.22 5.38
CA ALA A 136 1.37 8.38 6.14
C ALA A 136 1.03 9.71 5.43
N VAL A 137 1.22 9.78 4.11
CA VAL A 137 0.86 10.97 3.33
C VAL A 137 -0.65 11.20 3.31
N ALA A 138 -1.46 10.15 3.13
CA ALA A 138 -2.91 10.26 3.15
C ALA A 138 -3.38 10.83 4.50
N LEU A 139 -2.92 10.25 5.61
CA LEU A 139 -3.22 10.68 6.98
C LEU A 139 -2.81 12.14 7.22
N ALA A 140 -1.59 12.54 6.81
CA ALA A 140 -1.13 13.90 7.00
C ALA A 140 -1.96 14.91 6.18
N ARG A 141 -2.30 14.57 4.92
CA ARG A 141 -3.09 15.42 4.03
C ARG A 141 -4.54 15.58 4.48
N THR A 142 -5.08 14.62 5.24
CA THR A 142 -6.43 14.68 5.79
C THR A 142 -6.49 15.15 7.24
N GLY A 143 -5.39 15.63 7.82
CA GLY A 143 -5.37 16.26 9.15
C GLY A 143 -5.05 15.32 10.31
N HIS A 144 -4.75 14.06 10.05
CA HIS A 144 -4.33 13.07 11.06
C HIS A 144 -2.80 13.03 11.19
N LEU A 145 -2.20 14.19 11.46
CA LEU A 145 -0.73 14.35 11.49
C LEU A 145 -0.05 13.46 12.54
N ALA A 146 -0.71 13.23 13.69
CA ALA A 146 -0.17 12.35 14.74
C ALA A 146 0.00 10.92 14.22
N ASP A 147 -1.05 10.35 13.60
CA ASP A 147 -1.01 9.00 13.03
C ASP A 147 0.05 8.90 11.92
N ALA A 148 0.15 9.92 11.05
CA ALA A 148 1.17 9.97 10.01
C ALA A 148 2.60 9.92 10.57
N ARG A 149 2.86 10.64 11.67
CA ARG A 149 4.14 10.63 12.38
C ARG A 149 4.41 9.28 13.02
N GLU A 150 3.41 8.62 13.60
CA GLU A 150 3.58 7.26 14.14
C GLU A 150 3.94 6.25 13.05
N VAL A 151 3.30 6.33 11.87
CA VAL A 151 3.61 5.45 10.72
C VAL A 151 5.05 5.64 10.24
N LEU A 152 5.50 6.88 10.05
CA LEU A 152 6.90 7.13 9.69
C LEU A 152 7.87 6.80 10.84
N GLY A 153 7.43 6.94 12.08
CA GLY A 153 8.15 6.49 13.26
C GLY A 153 8.35 4.97 13.28
N PHE A 154 7.37 4.19 12.84
CA PHE A 154 7.52 2.75 12.62
C PHE A 154 8.61 2.48 11.60
N LEU A 155 8.56 3.13 10.42
CA LEU A 155 9.59 2.98 9.38
C LEU A 155 10.98 3.36 9.91
N ALA A 156 11.08 4.44 10.68
CA ALA A 156 12.34 4.87 11.29
C ALA A 156 12.95 3.82 12.25
N ARG A 157 12.11 3.02 12.92
CA ARG A 157 12.56 1.96 13.84
C ARG A 157 13.02 0.70 13.11
N VAL A 158 12.35 0.31 12.02
CA VAL A 158 12.66 -0.91 11.27
C VAL A 158 13.71 -0.71 10.16
N GLN A 159 13.99 0.54 9.78
CA GLN A 159 15.04 0.87 8.83
C GLN A 159 16.41 0.38 9.32
N ALA A 160 17.16 -0.26 8.43
CA ALA A 160 18.49 -0.75 8.73
C ALA A 160 19.48 0.40 9.03
N ALA A 161 20.60 0.06 9.66
CA ALA A 161 21.62 1.03 10.04
C ALA A 161 22.25 1.75 8.83
N ASP A 162 22.33 1.08 7.68
CA ASP A 162 22.82 1.63 6.42
C ASP A 162 21.76 2.43 5.64
N GLY A 163 20.54 2.53 6.18
CA GLY A 163 19.40 3.26 5.61
C GLY A 163 18.54 2.46 4.62
N SER A 164 18.89 1.20 4.34
CA SER A 164 18.09 0.30 3.54
C SER A 164 16.80 -0.15 4.26
N PHE A 165 15.89 -0.70 3.48
CA PHE A 165 14.71 -1.40 3.96
C PHE A 165 14.66 -2.81 3.38
N GLU A 166 14.10 -3.72 4.16
CA GLU A 166 13.57 -4.99 3.67
C GLU A 166 12.28 -4.75 2.88
N ALA A 167 11.82 -5.75 2.11
CA ALA A 167 10.57 -5.62 1.36
C ALA A 167 9.36 -5.38 2.29
N ARG A 168 9.30 -6.10 3.41
CA ARG A 168 8.18 -6.04 4.37
C ARG A 168 8.56 -6.50 5.78
N TYR A 169 7.84 -6.00 6.77
CA TYR A 169 8.09 -6.23 8.19
C TYR A 169 6.87 -6.79 8.92
N LEU A 170 7.12 -7.56 9.98
CA LEU A 170 6.09 -7.90 10.96
C LEU A 170 5.54 -6.61 11.60
N PRO A 171 4.21 -6.53 11.87
CA PRO A 171 3.60 -5.32 12.42
C PRO A 171 3.94 -5.06 13.89
N ASP A 172 4.67 -5.96 14.56
CA ASP A 172 5.01 -5.87 15.99
C ASP A 172 6.12 -4.84 16.31
N GLY A 173 6.71 -4.22 15.29
CA GLY A 173 7.75 -3.21 15.43
C GLY A 173 9.12 -3.78 15.81
N SER A 174 9.30 -5.10 15.81
CA SER A 174 10.57 -5.76 16.10
C SER A 174 11.63 -5.57 15.01
N GLY A 175 11.20 -5.21 13.79
CA GLY A 175 12.04 -5.21 12.59
C GLY A 175 12.25 -6.60 11.98
N ALA A 176 11.62 -7.65 12.53
CA ALA A 176 11.64 -8.97 11.92
C ALA A 176 10.84 -9.00 10.61
N VAL A 177 11.26 -9.87 9.69
CA VAL A 177 10.61 -10.11 8.40
C VAL A 177 9.90 -11.46 8.40
N PRO A 178 8.78 -11.63 7.67
CA PRO A 178 8.04 -12.89 7.65
C PRO A 178 8.64 -13.95 6.71
N ASP A 179 9.49 -13.56 5.76
CA ASP A 179 10.04 -14.43 4.71
C ASP A 179 11.34 -13.87 4.11
N ASP A 180 11.97 -14.64 3.22
CA ASP A 180 13.26 -14.34 2.59
C ASP A 180 13.12 -13.51 1.29
N ARG A 181 12.14 -12.60 1.22
CA ARG A 181 11.97 -11.73 0.05
C ARG A 181 13.20 -10.84 -0.11
N ALA A 182 13.63 -10.63 -1.35
CA ALA A 182 14.72 -9.72 -1.63
C ALA A 182 14.32 -8.27 -1.26
N PRO A 183 15.23 -7.49 -0.66
CA PRO A 183 15.03 -6.06 -0.42
C PRO A 183 14.59 -5.32 -1.69
N GLN A 184 13.68 -4.36 -1.51
CA GLN A 184 13.22 -3.48 -2.59
C GLN A 184 13.71 -2.07 -2.33
N THR A 185 14.43 -1.51 -3.30
CA THR A 185 15.11 -0.24 -3.12
C THR A 185 14.13 0.92 -3.01
N ASP A 186 12.98 0.84 -3.67
CA ASP A 186 11.96 1.90 -3.75
C ASP A 186 11.39 2.33 -2.39
N GLY A 187 11.44 1.46 -1.38
CA GLY A 187 11.09 1.81 0.00
C GLY A 187 11.88 2.99 0.54
N THR A 188 13.13 3.16 0.13
CA THR A 188 13.97 4.31 0.50
C THR A 188 13.35 5.61 -0.05
N GLY A 189 13.09 5.69 -1.34
CA GLY A 189 12.55 6.87 -2.02
C GLY A 189 11.15 7.23 -1.54
N TRP A 190 10.25 6.25 -1.41
CA TRP A 190 8.90 6.49 -0.92
C TRP A 190 8.89 7.04 0.52
N SER A 191 9.76 6.53 1.39
CA SER A 191 9.86 7.03 2.77
C SER A 191 10.40 8.46 2.86
N LEU A 192 11.34 8.82 1.99
CA LEU A 192 11.89 10.18 1.90
C LEU A 192 10.84 11.16 1.38
N TRP A 193 10.12 10.79 0.32
CA TRP A 193 9.00 11.57 -0.19
C TRP A 193 7.93 11.78 0.88
N ALA A 194 7.49 10.70 1.54
CA ALA A 194 6.47 10.79 2.57
C ALA A 194 6.90 11.66 3.76
N ALA A 195 8.16 11.57 4.20
CA ALA A 195 8.67 12.46 5.26
C ALA A 195 8.58 13.94 4.86
N GLY A 196 8.91 14.29 3.62
CA GLY A 196 8.76 15.66 3.09
C GLY A 196 7.30 16.12 3.09
N GLU A 197 6.38 15.27 2.62
CA GLU A 197 4.94 15.54 2.59
C GLU A 197 4.35 15.74 3.99
N VAL A 198 4.73 14.89 4.95
CA VAL A 198 4.28 14.97 6.35
C VAL A 198 4.78 16.26 7.01
N VAL A 199 6.05 16.64 6.80
CA VAL A 199 6.57 17.93 7.28
C VAL A 199 5.85 19.11 6.63
N ALA A 200 5.54 19.04 5.33
CA ALA A 200 4.85 20.11 4.63
C ALA A 200 3.40 20.31 5.11
N ALA A 201 2.72 19.20 5.45
CA ALA A 201 1.36 19.19 5.98
C ALA A 201 1.25 19.72 7.42
N ALA A 202 2.35 19.70 8.19
CA ALA A 202 2.34 20.18 9.56
C ALA A 202 2.08 21.70 9.65
N PRO A 203 1.41 22.17 10.74
CA PRO A 203 1.30 23.59 11.07
C PRO A 203 2.66 24.26 11.07
N ALA A 204 2.74 25.52 10.61
CA ALA A 204 4.00 26.20 10.36
C ALA A 204 4.94 26.24 11.58
N GLU A 205 4.36 26.43 12.76
CA GLU A 205 5.03 26.42 14.06
C GLU A 205 5.62 25.05 14.44
N ASP A 206 5.01 23.95 13.98
CA ASP A 206 5.40 22.58 14.32
C ASP A 206 6.36 21.95 13.31
N ARG A 207 6.47 22.51 12.09
CA ARG A 207 7.28 21.92 11.00
C ARG A 207 8.71 21.61 11.40
N ALA A 208 9.35 22.50 12.16
CA ALA A 208 10.72 22.29 12.61
C ALA A 208 10.84 21.12 13.58
N ALA A 209 9.86 20.95 14.48
CA ALA A 209 9.82 19.84 15.42
C ALA A 209 9.56 18.51 14.71
N VAL A 210 8.58 18.48 13.78
CA VAL A 210 8.29 17.28 12.98
C VAL A 210 9.49 16.90 12.10
N ALA A 211 10.14 17.88 11.47
CA ALA A 211 11.35 17.61 10.68
C ALA A 211 12.50 17.07 11.55
N ALA A 212 12.67 17.58 12.77
CA ALA A 212 13.69 17.08 13.69
C ALA A 212 13.41 15.64 14.15
N GLU A 213 12.14 15.31 14.41
CA GLU A 213 11.70 13.95 14.74
C GLU A 213 11.97 12.96 13.59
N LEU A 214 11.65 13.33 12.35
CA LEU A 214 11.84 12.47 11.17
C LEU A 214 13.28 12.45 10.64
N ALA A 215 14.16 13.32 11.17
CA ALA A 215 15.53 13.44 10.69
C ALA A 215 16.35 12.14 10.69
N PRO A 216 16.23 11.21 11.66
CA PRO A 216 16.95 9.94 11.62
C PRO A 216 16.58 9.07 10.41
N LEU A 217 15.27 8.94 10.11
CA LEU A 217 14.76 8.23 8.94
C LEU A 217 15.32 8.84 7.65
N VAL A 218 15.19 10.17 7.54
CA VAL A 218 15.59 10.92 6.34
C VAL A 218 17.10 10.87 6.12
N ARG A 219 17.92 11.06 7.15
CA ARG A 219 19.39 11.09 7.00
C ARG A 219 19.93 9.75 6.56
N ARG A 220 19.47 8.64 7.16
CA ARG A 220 19.92 7.31 6.75
C ARG A 220 19.41 6.95 5.36
N GLY A 221 18.13 7.21 5.07
CA GLY A 221 17.55 6.94 3.75
C GLY A 221 18.26 7.72 2.64
N ALA A 222 18.52 9.02 2.87
CA ALA A 222 19.24 9.84 1.90
C ALA A 222 20.69 9.38 1.70
N ALA A 223 21.40 9.01 2.78
CA ALA A 223 22.74 8.46 2.67
C ALA A 223 22.75 7.14 1.88
N HIS A 224 21.76 6.28 2.12
CA HIS A 224 21.58 5.03 1.36
C HIS A 224 21.33 5.29 -0.11
N ALA A 225 20.38 6.18 -0.44
CA ALA A 225 20.06 6.54 -1.82
C ALA A 225 21.27 7.08 -2.58
N VAL A 226 22.07 7.95 -1.94
CA VAL A 226 23.33 8.45 -2.52
C VAL A 226 24.34 7.31 -2.75
N ALA A 227 24.45 6.37 -1.80
CA ALA A 227 25.34 5.22 -1.95
C ALA A 227 24.90 4.29 -3.09
N LEU A 228 23.59 4.05 -3.26
CA LEU A 228 23.04 3.20 -4.32
C LEU A 228 23.42 3.69 -5.72
N VAL A 229 23.48 5.01 -5.92
CA VAL A 229 23.76 5.62 -7.23
C VAL A 229 25.20 6.10 -7.40
N ALA A 230 26.08 5.85 -6.42
CA ALA A 230 27.44 6.40 -6.39
C ALA A 230 28.35 5.91 -7.54
N GLY A 231 27.98 4.82 -8.22
CA GLY A 231 28.71 4.27 -9.36
C GLY A 231 28.52 5.10 -10.63
N ASP A 232 27.62 4.66 -11.49
CA ASP A 232 27.32 5.28 -12.79
C ASP A 232 26.11 6.23 -12.74
N GLY A 233 25.64 6.57 -11.54
CA GLY A 233 24.45 7.41 -11.34
C GLY A 233 23.14 6.63 -11.33
N LEU A 234 23.17 5.30 -11.41
CA LEU A 234 21.99 4.44 -11.41
C LEU A 234 22.04 3.44 -10.24
N PRO A 235 20.88 3.07 -9.66
CA PRO A 235 20.85 2.03 -8.63
C PRO A 235 21.07 0.65 -9.26
N PRO A 236 21.46 -0.36 -8.46
CA PRO A 236 21.49 -1.76 -8.92
C PRO A 236 20.09 -2.25 -9.28
N ALA A 237 20.02 -3.33 -10.06
CA ALA A 237 18.75 -4.01 -10.29
C ALA A 237 18.18 -4.55 -8.97
N SER A 238 16.90 -4.29 -8.74
CA SER A 238 16.10 -4.77 -7.61
C SER A 238 14.77 -5.31 -8.15
N PRO A 239 13.99 -6.06 -7.35
CA PRO A 239 12.62 -6.38 -7.73
C PRO A 239 11.80 -5.10 -7.97
N ASP A 240 10.87 -5.14 -8.90
CA ASP A 240 9.99 -4.01 -9.19
C ASP A 240 8.88 -3.83 -8.12
N TYR A 241 7.99 -2.85 -8.33
CA TYR A 241 6.85 -2.59 -7.45
C TYR A 241 5.92 -3.80 -7.28
N TRP A 242 5.88 -4.70 -8.28
CA TRP A 242 5.11 -5.95 -8.23
C TRP A 242 5.87 -7.10 -7.58
N GLU A 243 7.06 -6.81 -7.04
CA GLU A 243 7.99 -7.75 -6.43
C GLU A 243 8.49 -8.82 -7.40
N VAL A 244 8.48 -8.51 -8.70
CA VAL A 244 9.02 -9.40 -9.72
C VAL A 244 10.53 -9.19 -9.79
N PRO A 245 11.34 -10.27 -9.67
CA PRO A 245 12.78 -10.13 -9.75
C PRO A 245 13.22 -9.65 -11.13
N GLU A 246 13.93 -8.52 -11.16
CA GLU A 246 14.52 -7.98 -12.38
C GLU A 246 16.01 -8.28 -12.47
N ARG A 247 16.48 -8.57 -13.68
CA ARG A 247 17.91 -8.85 -13.96
C ARG A 247 18.68 -7.64 -14.46
N ALA A 248 17.97 -6.57 -14.80
CA ALA A 248 18.50 -5.32 -15.27
C ALA A 248 17.69 -4.17 -14.68
N LEU A 249 18.28 -2.99 -14.64
CA LEU A 249 17.56 -1.78 -14.26
C LEU A 249 16.39 -1.53 -15.22
N THR A 250 15.23 -1.20 -14.67
CA THR A 250 14.03 -0.85 -15.44
C THR A 250 13.56 0.56 -15.06
N LEU A 251 12.63 1.14 -15.83
CA LEU A 251 11.97 2.38 -15.44
C LEU A 251 11.23 2.25 -14.11
N GLY A 252 10.78 1.04 -13.74
CA GLY A 252 10.12 0.78 -12.47
C GLY A 252 11.07 0.69 -11.28
N THR A 253 12.38 0.56 -11.51
CA THR A 253 13.39 0.35 -10.46
C THR A 253 14.49 1.41 -10.43
N VAL A 254 14.47 2.38 -11.36
CA VAL A 254 15.45 3.47 -11.47
C VAL A 254 15.26 4.60 -10.45
N ALA A 255 14.10 4.67 -9.81
CA ALA A 255 13.85 5.57 -8.69
C ALA A 255 13.94 4.75 -7.39
N PRO A 256 15.12 4.73 -6.73
CA PRO A 256 15.27 4.11 -5.42
C PRO A 256 14.57 4.94 -4.35
#